data_AF-A0A7V7D8R1-F1
#
_entry.id   AF-A0A7V7D8R1-F1
#
_cell.length_a   1.000
_cell.length_b   1.000
_cell.length_c   1.000
_cell.angle_alpha   90.00
_cell.angle_beta   90.00
_cell.angle_gamma   90.00
#
_symmetry.space_group_name_H-M   'P 1'
#
loop_
_entity.id
_entity.type
_entity.pdbx_description
1 polymer ?
#
loop_
_entity_poly.entity_id
_entity_poly.type
_entity_poly.pdbx_seq_one_letter_code
_entity_poly.pdbx_strand_id
1 'polypeptide(L)'
;MNPWLETIGVILVALLGLLLGKLFSGFRKPYWTWGYFLPCILIGMLVLARLNNTLAFVPPFSWLTMGRTRFILLALGVTMGLSTPLSRLPRRCEKVIICILMGVVVAWFSVSPFLVPALIKERLLNLSTRLDSDGICFQSTNYTCGPAAAVTALGRLGLSADEGQIAVLSYSSPVAGTLPTCLSSALRQLYGTDGLKCQYRYFDSISQLRNAGITLAVVRVGFLSNHCVTVLDVSDRIVTIADPVVGRQLMTHEQFEKIWRFAGIVLKRDSTQNMSSSCLVNPVRNFVNGACLRNGRISNEVKPFDSAQVNCEAYLVN
;
A
#
# COMPACT_ATOMS: atom_id res chain seq x y z
N MET A 1 -4.25 -13.77 4.44
CA MET A 1 -3.39 -14.65 5.26
C MET A 1 -3.37 -14.11 6.68
N ASN A 2 -3.14 -14.95 7.69
CA ASN A 2 -3.05 -14.50 9.08
C ASN A 2 -1.67 -13.85 9.31
N PRO A 3 -1.59 -12.54 9.66
CA PRO A 3 -0.31 -11.84 9.80
C PRO A 3 0.57 -12.38 10.94
N TRP A 4 -0.02 -13.08 11.92
CA TRP A 4 0.72 -13.80 12.95
C TRP A 4 1.54 -14.96 12.39
N LEU A 5 0.96 -15.73 11.46
CA LEU A 5 1.67 -16.84 10.81
C LEU A 5 2.84 -16.34 9.95
N GLU A 6 2.66 -15.20 9.28
CA GLU A 6 3.73 -14.59 8.49
C GLU A 6 4.88 -14.09 9.37
N THR A 7 4.56 -13.53 10.53
CA THR A 7 5.55 -13.11 11.53
C THR A 7 6.37 -14.30 12.04
N ILE A 8 5.71 -15.41 12.37
CA ILE A 8 6.37 -16.66 12.75
C ILE A 8 7.26 -17.15 11.59
N GLY A 9 6.77 -17.11 10.36
CA GLY A 9 7.53 -17.47 9.16
C GLY A 9 8.83 -16.66 9.02
N VAL A 10 8.78 -15.34 9.24
CA VAL A 10 9.97 -14.48 9.20
C VAL A 10 10.97 -14.85 10.29
N ILE A 11 10.49 -15.13 11.51
CA ILE A 11 11.36 -15.58 12.61
C ILE A 11 12.04 -16.91 12.27
N LEU A 12 11.31 -17.86 11.69
CA LEU A 12 11.87 -19.14 11.24
C LEU A 12 12.93 -18.95 10.15
N VAL A 13 12.72 -18.04 9.19
CA VAL A 13 13.73 -17.71 8.18
C VAL A 13 14.97 -17.07 8.80
N ALA A 14 14.80 -16.19 9.80
CA ALA A 14 15.91 -15.60 10.51
C ALA A 14 16.73 -16.68 11.25
N LEU A 15 16.08 -17.61 11.94
CA LEU A 15 16.72 -18.76 12.60
C LEU A 15 17.45 -19.66 11.59
N LEU A 16 16.85 -19.92 10.42
CA LEU A 16 17.51 -20.65 9.34
C LEU A 16 18.79 -19.95 8.88
N GLY A 17 18.77 -18.62 8.71
CA GLY A 17 19.96 -17.85 8.36
C GLY A 17 21.07 -17.94 9.42
N LEU A 18 20.73 -18.00 10.71
CA LEU A 18 21.70 -18.26 11.79
C LEU A 18 22.35 -19.64 11.67
N LEU A 19 21.54 -20.67 11.41
CA LEU A 19 22.03 -22.04 11.24
C LEU A 19 22.95 -22.15 10.03
N LEU A 20 22.57 -21.53 8.91
CA LEU A 20 23.36 -21.50 7.69
C LEU A 20 24.68 -20.76 7.91
N GLY A 21 24.67 -19.55 8.49
CA GLY A 21 25.92 -18.83 8.74
C GLY A 21 26.84 -19.59 9.71
N LYS A 22 26.29 -20.27 10.72
CA LYS A 22 27.06 -21.18 11.58
C LYS A 22 27.68 -22.34 10.78
N LEU A 23 26.92 -22.96 9.88
CA LEU A 23 27.40 -24.04 9.00
C LEU A 23 28.56 -23.55 8.11
N PHE A 24 28.38 -22.43 7.40
CA PHE A 24 29.41 -21.84 6.54
C PHE A 24 30.67 -21.46 7.32
N SER A 25 30.52 -21.04 8.58
CA SER A 25 31.67 -20.68 9.42
C SER A 25 32.62 -21.86 9.70
N GLY A 26 32.09 -23.09 9.65
CA GLY A 26 32.83 -24.33 9.86
C GLY A 26 33.58 -24.84 8.62
N PHE A 27 33.35 -24.26 7.44
CA PHE A 27 34.05 -24.70 6.23
C PHE A 27 35.53 -24.29 6.22
N ARG A 28 36.36 -25.14 5.60
CA ARG A 28 37.80 -24.89 5.41
C ARG A 28 38.02 -23.66 4.53
N LYS A 29 39.17 -22.99 4.67
CA LYS A 29 39.55 -21.89 3.77
C LYS A 29 39.69 -22.43 2.33
N PRO A 30 39.22 -21.70 1.29
CA PRO A 30 38.58 -20.38 1.34
C PRO A 30 37.05 -20.41 1.55
N TYR A 31 36.40 -21.57 1.51
CA TYR A 31 34.94 -21.72 1.36
C TYR A 31 34.07 -21.02 2.42
N TRP A 32 34.58 -20.73 3.62
CA TRP A 32 33.82 -19.98 4.63
C TRP A 32 33.45 -18.56 4.17
N THR A 33 34.21 -17.95 3.24
CA THR A 33 33.92 -16.59 2.75
C THR A 33 32.61 -16.53 1.95
N TRP A 34 32.14 -17.65 1.42
CA TRP A 34 30.82 -17.73 0.78
C TRP A 34 29.67 -17.35 1.73
N GLY A 35 29.83 -17.63 3.03
CA GLY A 35 28.88 -17.20 4.07
C GLY A 35 28.75 -15.68 4.19
N TYR A 36 29.73 -14.91 3.67
CA TYR A 36 29.71 -13.45 3.63
C TYR A 36 29.28 -12.92 2.25
N PHE A 37 29.84 -13.47 1.17
CA PHE A 37 29.54 -12.99 -0.19
C PHE A 37 28.08 -13.14 -0.56
N LEU A 38 27.45 -14.28 -0.22
CA LEU A 38 26.04 -14.52 -0.55
C LEU A 38 25.09 -13.49 0.09
N PRO A 39 25.12 -13.24 1.41
CA PRO A 39 24.27 -12.22 2.02
C PRO A 39 24.63 -10.80 1.55
N CYS A 40 25.90 -10.49 1.30
CA CYS A 40 26.29 -9.19 0.74
C CYS A 40 25.71 -8.95 -0.66
N ILE A 41 25.74 -9.96 -1.54
CA ILE A 41 25.11 -9.88 -2.86
C ILE A 41 23.59 -9.69 -2.70
N LEU A 42 22.95 -10.45 -1.82
CA LEU A 42 21.51 -10.35 -1.56
C LEU A 42 21.11 -8.95 -1.07
N ILE A 43 21.81 -8.43 -0.04
CA ILE A 43 21.57 -7.09 0.50
C ILE A 43 21.88 -6.02 -0.56
N GLY A 44 22.99 -6.18 -1.29
CA GLY A 44 23.36 -5.30 -2.39
C GLY A 44 22.28 -5.19 -3.45
N MET A 45 21.70 -6.32 -3.88
CA MET A 45 20.58 -6.34 -4.83
C MET A 45 19.34 -5.59 -4.30
N LEU A 46 18.99 -5.76 -3.02
CA LEU A 46 17.89 -5.05 -2.40
C LEU A 46 18.13 -3.53 -2.34
N VAL A 47 19.37 -3.12 -2.04
CA VAL A 47 19.77 -1.70 -2.02
C VAL A 47 19.74 -1.11 -3.43
N LEU A 48 20.31 -1.80 -4.42
CA LEU A 48 20.30 -1.39 -5.83
C LEU A 48 18.88 -1.18 -6.36
N ALA A 49 17.97 -2.11 -6.08
CA ALA A 49 16.56 -1.97 -6.46
C ALA A 49 15.83 -0.84 -5.73
N ARG A 50 16.29 -0.43 -4.55
CA ARG A 50 15.75 0.73 -3.82
C ARG A 50 16.27 2.06 -4.38
N LEU A 51 17.51 2.09 -4.85
CA LEU A 51 18.13 3.28 -5.44
C LEU A 51 17.63 3.55 -6.87
N ASN A 52 17.39 2.48 -7.64
CA ASN A 52 16.87 2.57 -8.99
C ASN A 52 15.50 1.88 -9.08
N ASN A 53 14.43 2.69 -9.09
CA ASN A 53 13.05 2.16 -9.12
C ASN A 53 12.78 1.29 -10.37
N THR A 54 13.47 1.54 -11.49
CA THR A 54 13.30 0.75 -12.73
C THR A 54 13.74 -0.70 -12.52
N LEU A 55 14.79 -0.94 -11.74
CA LEU A 55 15.24 -2.29 -11.41
C LEU A 55 14.17 -3.09 -10.65
N ALA A 56 13.35 -2.44 -9.82
CA ALA A 56 12.28 -3.12 -9.09
C ALA A 56 11.20 -3.75 -10.01
N PHE A 57 11.22 -3.45 -11.31
CA PHE A 57 10.30 -4.03 -12.31
C PHE A 57 10.97 -5.07 -13.22
N VAL A 58 12.28 -5.32 -13.11
CA VAL A 58 13.02 -6.24 -13.98
C VAL A 58 13.50 -7.47 -13.18
N PRO A 59 13.33 -8.71 -13.68
CA PRO A 59 13.93 -9.88 -13.05
C PRO A 59 15.47 -9.80 -13.01
N PRO A 60 16.15 -10.31 -11.96
CA PRO A 60 15.58 -10.97 -10.77
C PRO A 60 15.14 -10.00 -9.67
N PHE A 61 15.46 -8.71 -9.77
CA PHE A 61 15.20 -7.71 -8.74
C PHE A 61 13.71 -7.60 -8.38
N SER A 62 12.83 -7.65 -9.38
CA SER A 62 11.38 -7.59 -9.16
C SER A 62 10.86 -8.69 -8.24
N TRP A 63 11.43 -9.90 -8.33
CA TRP A 63 11.09 -11.02 -7.45
C TRP A 63 11.54 -10.75 -6.00
N LEU A 64 12.74 -10.17 -5.84
CA LEU A 64 13.31 -9.87 -4.53
C LEU A 64 12.57 -8.71 -3.84
N THR A 65 12.12 -7.70 -4.61
CA THR A 65 11.41 -6.53 -4.08
C THR A 65 9.90 -6.68 -4.00
N MET A 66 9.35 -7.83 -4.40
CA MET A 66 7.90 -8.03 -4.45
C MET A 66 7.29 -8.02 -3.05
N GLY A 67 6.53 -6.95 -2.74
CA GLY A 67 5.77 -6.87 -1.49
C GLY A 67 6.65 -6.99 -0.26
N ARG A 68 6.26 -7.88 0.66
CA ARG A 68 6.97 -8.07 1.93
C ARG A 68 8.12 -9.08 1.84
N THR A 69 8.33 -9.73 0.69
CA THR A 69 9.44 -10.69 0.48
C THR A 69 10.81 -10.08 0.74
N ARG A 70 11.00 -8.79 0.41
CA ARG A 70 12.25 -8.05 0.69
C ARG A 70 12.67 -8.08 2.16
N PHE A 71 11.71 -8.09 3.09
CA PHE A 71 11.96 -8.11 4.52
C PHE A 71 12.39 -9.51 5.00
N ILE A 72 11.84 -10.55 4.39
CA ILE A 72 12.22 -11.96 4.62
C ILE A 72 13.65 -12.20 4.13
N LEU A 73 13.96 -11.73 2.92
CA LEU A 73 15.30 -11.84 2.33
C LEU A 73 16.34 -11.04 3.12
N LEU A 74 15.96 -9.85 3.61
CA LEU A 74 16.81 -9.07 4.50
C LEU A 74 17.08 -9.82 5.81
N ALA A 75 16.07 -10.47 6.41
CA ALA A 75 16.24 -11.26 7.62
C ALA A 75 17.28 -12.36 7.43
N LEU A 76 17.13 -13.14 6.34
CA LEU A 76 18.05 -14.19 5.95
C LEU A 76 19.47 -13.65 5.71
N GLY A 77 19.59 -12.58 4.93
CA GLY A 77 20.87 -11.97 4.59
C GLY A 77 21.62 -11.45 5.82
N VAL A 78 20.92 -10.75 6.71
CA VAL A 78 21.51 -10.20 7.94
C VAL A 78 21.93 -11.30 8.89
N THR A 79 21.06 -12.27 9.19
CA THR A 79 21.40 -13.33 10.15
C THR A 79 22.50 -14.25 9.63
N MET A 80 22.48 -14.60 8.35
CA MET A 80 23.55 -15.39 7.73
C MET A 80 24.88 -14.62 7.69
N GLY A 81 24.86 -13.35 7.27
CA GLY A 81 26.05 -12.52 7.15
C GLY A 81 26.72 -12.23 8.50
N LEU A 82 25.95 -11.96 9.54
CA LEU A 82 26.48 -11.64 10.88
C LEU A 82 26.82 -12.88 11.71
N SER A 83 26.16 -14.02 11.50
CA SER A 83 26.51 -15.27 12.22
C SER A 83 27.77 -15.95 11.67
N THR A 84 28.09 -15.79 10.38
CA THR A 84 29.30 -16.36 9.76
C THR A 84 30.61 -15.95 10.48
N PRO A 85 30.88 -14.67 10.79
CA PRO A 85 32.10 -14.29 11.50
C PRO A 85 32.06 -14.60 13.01
N LEU A 86 30.90 -14.89 13.59
CA LEU A 86 30.71 -15.00 15.04
C LEU A 86 31.59 -16.08 15.70
N SER A 87 31.83 -17.19 15.01
CA SER A 87 32.68 -18.28 15.51
C SER A 87 34.16 -17.91 15.56
N ARG A 88 34.58 -16.86 14.82
CA ARG A 88 35.98 -16.47 14.67
C ARG A 88 36.39 -15.26 15.50
N LEU A 89 35.43 -14.61 16.17
CA LEU A 89 35.73 -13.49 17.05
C LEU A 89 36.42 -13.99 18.32
N PRO A 90 37.57 -13.42 18.71
CA PRO A 90 38.30 -13.87 19.89
C PRO A 90 37.63 -13.46 21.20
N ARG A 91 36.98 -12.28 21.24
CA ARG A 91 36.42 -11.71 22.47
C ARG A 91 34.94 -12.05 22.64
N ARG A 92 34.53 -12.43 23.85
CA ARG A 92 33.12 -12.69 24.19
C ARG A 92 32.24 -11.44 24.03
N CYS A 93 32.77 -10.26 24.37
CA CYS A 93 32.05 -8.99 24.23
C CYS A 93 31.68 -8.68 22.77
N GLU A 94 32.59 -8.93 21.82
CA GLU A 94 32.32 -8.72 20.38
C GLU A 94 31.18 -9.62 19.90
N LYS A 95 31.15 -10.88 20.35
CA LYS A 95 30.07 -11.82 20.03
C LYS A 95 28.73 -11.32 20.56
N VAL A 96 28.69 -10.85 21.80
CA VAL A 96 27.47 -10.30 22.40
C VAL A 96 27.00 -9.06 21.64
N ILE A 97 27.89 -8.14 21.29
CA ILE A 97 27.55 -6.92 20.53
C ILE A 97 26.95 -7.29 19.17
N ILE A 98 27.55 -8.23 18.43
CA ILE A 98 27.01 -8.66 17.13
C ILE A 98 25.66 -9.36 17.28
N CYS A 99 25.48 -10.20 18.30
CA CYS A 99 24.19 -10.84 18.58
C CYS A 99 23.10 -9.81 18.89
N ILE A 100 23.41 -8.77 19.68
CA ILE A 100 22.48 -7.68 19.98
C ILE A 100 22.16 -6.90 18.71
N LEU A 101 23.17 -6.48 17.94
CA LEU A 101 22.99 -5.74 16.69
C LEU A 101 22.12 -6.52 15.71
N MET A 102 22.40 -7.81 15.53
CA MET A 102 21.63 -8.70 14.68
C MET A 102 20.17 -8.81 15.13
N GLY A 103 19.94 -9.00 16.43
CA GLY A 103 18.60 -9.05 17.02
C GLY A 103 17.82 -7.75 16.76
N VAL A 104 18.44 -6.60 16.99
CA VAL A 104 17.84 -5.27 16.75
C VAL A 104 17.51 -5.07 15.28
N VAL A 105 18.45 -5.35 14.36
CA VAL A 105 18.23 -5.17 12.92
C VAL A 105 17.11 -6.07 12.41
N VAL A 106 17.09 -7.35 12.80
CA VAL A 106 16.04 -8.30 12.38
C VAL A 106 14.70 -7.92 12.97
N ALA A 107 14.64 -7.57 14.27
CA ALA A 107 13.40 -7.16 14.91
C ALA A 107 12.82 -5.91 14.23
N TRP A 108 13.65 -4.89 14.01
CA TRP A 108 13.22 -3.61 13.46
C TRP A 108 12.88 -3.69 11.96
N PHE A 109 13.78 -4.21 11.13
CA PHE A 109 13.61 -4.14 9.67
C PHE A 109 12.88 -5.34 9.06
N SER A 110 12.84 -6.49 9.75
CA SER A 110 12.28 -7.72 9.19
C SER A 110 11.02 -8.20 9.90
N VAL A 111 10.98 -8.20 11.23
CA VAL A 111 9.83 -8.70 12.00
C VAL A 111 8.73 -7.64 12.11
N SER A 112 9.09 -6.39 12.42
CA SER A 112 8.12 -5.31 12.63
C SER A 112 7.16 -5.05 11.46
N PRO A 113 7.56 -5.15 10.16
CA PRO A 113 6.64 -4.93 9.04
C PRO A 113 5.54 -6.01 8.90
N PHE A 114 5.62 -7.10 9.66
CA PHE A 114 4.59 -8.14 9.74
C PHE A 114 3.82 -8.08 11.05
N LEU A 115 4.55 -7.88 12.16
CA LEU A 115 3.98 -7.82 13.49
C LEU A 115 3.12 -6.57 13.68
N VAL A 116 3.59 -5.39 13.29
CA VAL A 116 2.88 -4.14 13.55
C VAL A 116 1.52 -4.09 12.85
N PRO A 117 1.36 -4.43 11.55
CA PRO A 117 0.04 -4.55 10.93
C PRO A 117 -0.92 -5.49 11.68
N ALA A 118 -0.42 -6.58 12.28
CA ALA A 118 -1.24 -7.49 13.07
C ALA A 118 -1.77 -6.82 14.35
N LEU A 119 -0.90 -6.07 15.05
CA LEU A 119 -1.22 -5.40 16.31
C LEU A 119 -2.19 -4.24 16.13
N ILE A 120 -2.11 -3.51 15.02
CA ILE A 120 -2.94 -2.32 14.77
C ILE A 120 -4.19 -2.61 13.93
N LYS A 121 -4.47 -3.88 13.62
CA LYS A 121 -5.57 -4.27 12.74
C LYS A 121 -6.91 -3.65 13.16
N GLU A 122 -7.27 -3.75 14.43
CA GLU A 122 -8.53 -3.18 14.95
C GLU A 122 -8.57 -1.67 14.82
N ARG A 123 -7.44 -1.00 15.07
CA ARG A 123 -7.33 0.46 14.87
C ARG A 123 -7.53 0.84 13.41
N LEU A 124 -7.03 0.03 12.47
CA LEU A 124 -7.23 0.25 11.04
C LEU A 124 -8.68 0.00 10.60
N LEU A 125 -9.34 -1.03 11.11
CA LEU A 125 -10.75 -1.31 10.81
C LEU A 125 -11.69 -0.22 11.32
N ASN A 126 -11.32 0.46 12.40
CA ASN A 126 -12.10 1.55 12.98
C ASN A 126 -11.78 2.92 12.36
N LEU A 127 -10.99 2.99 11.28
CA LEU A 127 -10.78 4.24 10.57
C LEU A 127 -12.07 4.69 9.88
N SER A 128 -12.37 5.99 10.00
CA SER A 128 -13.49 6.59 9.29
C SER A 128 -13.02 7.11 7.92
N THR A 129 -13.63 6.59 6.86
CA THR A 129 -13.43 7.09 5.50
C THR A 129 -14.01 8.49 5.37
N ARG A 130 -13.14 9.50 5.17
CA ARG A 130 -13.51 10.92 5.12
C ARG A 130 -13.35 11.46 3.70
N LEU A 131 -14.47 11.69 3.02
CA LEU A 131 -14.54 12.28 1.69
C LEU A 131 -14.89 13.77 1.78
N ASP A 132 -14.28 14.59 0.93
CA ASP A 132 -14.76 15.96 0.68
C ASP A 132 -15.88 16.02 -0.36
N SER A 133 -16.31 17.25 -0.68
CA SER A 133 -17.32 17.52 -1.70
C SER A 133 -16.91 17.11 -3.11
N ASP A 134 -15.61 16.99 -3.40
CA ASP A 134 -15.06 16.59 -4.69
C ASP A 134 -14.84 15.07 -4.80
N GLY A 135 -15.21 14.33 -3.74
CA GLY A 135 -15.03 12.88 -3.62
C GLY A 135 -13.59 12.46 -3.34
N ILE A 136 -12.76 13.35 -2.80
CA ILE A 136 -11.38 13.07 -2.41
C ILE A 136 -11.34 12.58 -0.97
N CYS A 137 -10.72 11.41 -0.78
CA CYS A 137 -10.53 10.82 0.55
C CYS A 137 -9.28 11.39 1.21
N PHE A 138 -9.46 11.99 2.38
CA PHE A 138 -8.36 12.40 3.24
C PHE A 138 -7.86 11.22 4.06
N GLN A 139 -6.54 11.06 4.17
CA GLN A 139 -5.94 9.98 4.94
C GLN A 139 -6.17 10.19 6.44
N SER A 140 -6.55 9.13 7.16
CA SER A 140 -6.80 9.22 8.59
C SER A 140 -5.55 9.07 9.45
N THR A 141 -4.46 8.55 8.90
CA THR A 141 -3.18 8.37 9.59
C THR A 141 -2.04 8.79 8.67
N ASN A 142 -0.83 9.01 9.21
CA ASN A 142 0.36 9.35 8.41
C ASN A 142 0.92 8.18 7.55
N TYR A 143 0.31 7.00 7.58
CA TYR A 143 0.73 5.80 6.83
C TYR A 143 -0.39 5.17 5.99
N THR A 144 -1.53 5.86 5.80
CA THR A 144 -2.68 5.38 5.00
C THR A 144 -2.92 6.18 3.72
N CYS A 145 -1.91 6.91 3.22
CA CYS A 145 -2.01 7.63 1.95
C CYS A 145 -2.37 6.72 0.75
N GLY A 146 -1.82 5.50 0.69
CA GLY A 146 -2.14 4.51 -0.34
C GLY A 146 -3.63 4.12 -0.34
N PRO A 147 -4.17 3.62 0.79
CA PRO A 147 -5.59 3.33 0.95
C PRO A 147 -6.52 4.51 0.64
N ALA A 148 -6.24 5.70 1.17
CA ALA A 148 -7.07 6.88 0.93
C ALA A 148 -7.03 7.34 -0.55
N ALA A 149 -5.86 7.33 -1.19
CA ALA A 149 -5.75 7.56 -2.63
C ALA A 149 -6.58 6.52 -3.41
N ALA A 150 -6.51 5.24 -3.01
CA ALA A 150 -7.31 4.20 -3.63
C ALA A 150 -8.82 4.41 -3.46
N VAL A 151 -9.31 4.84 -2.29
CA VAL A 151 -10.73 5.18 -2.09
C VAL A 151 -11.16 6.27 -3.08
N THR A 152 -10.37 7.34 -3.22
CA THR A 152 -10.64 8.42 -4.18
C THR A 152 -10.74 7.87 -5.61
N ALA A 153 -9.79 7.02 -6.00
CA ALA A 153 -9.74 6.46 -7.34
C ALA A 153 -10.90 5.50 -7.63
N LEU A 154 -11.27 4.66 -6.66
CA LEU A 154 -12.39 3.74 -6.75
C LEU A 154 -13.72 4.50 -6.84
N GLY A 155 -13.90 5.56 -6.06
CA GLY A 155 -15.07 6.43 -6.14
C GLY A 155 -15.26 7.03 -7.54
N ARG A 156 -14.17 7.46 -8.18
CA ARG A 156 -14.18 7.94 -9.58
C ARG A 156 -14.52 6.87 -10.61
N LEU A 157 -14.29 5.60 -10.29
CA LEU A 157 -14.71 4.44 -11.07
C LEU A 157 -16.12 3.96 -10.68
N GLY A 158 -16.81 4.64 -9.77
CA GLY A 158 -18.15 4.28 -9.28
C GLY A 158 -18.16 3.05 -8.37
N LEU A 159 -17.05 2.76 -7.68
CA LEU A 159 -16.93 1.69 -6.69
C LEU A 159 -16.88 2.29 -5.28
N SER A 160 -17.74 1.80 -4.39
CA SER A 160 -17.71 2.20 -2.98
C SER A 160 -16.52 1.53 -2.28
N ALA A 161 -15.77 2.30 -1.50
CA ALA A 161 -14.56 1.83 -0.87
C ALA A 161 -14.37 2.37 0.54
N ASP A 162 -13.70 1.59 1.38
CA ASP A 162 -13.39 1.94 2.76
C ASP A 162 -11.87 1.98 3.00
N GLU A 163 -11.38 3.09 3.56
CA GLU A 163 -9.95 3.31 3.85
C GLU A 163 -9.41 2.22 4.78
N GLY A 164 -10.17 1.88 5.83
CA GLY A 164 -9.78 0.92 6.86
C GLY A 164 -9.62 -0.49 6.30
N GLN A 165 -10.60 -0.96 5.53
CA GLN A 165 -10.57 -2.27 4.88
C GLN A 165 -9.39 -2.40 3.91
N ILE A 166 -9.16 -1.39 3.07
CA ILE A 166 -8.02 -1.37 2.14
C ILE A 166 -6.70 -1.32 2.93
N ALA A 167 -6.63 -0.52 4.01
CA ALA A 167 -5.44 -0.40 4.85
C ALA A 167 -5.05 -1.74 5.51
N VAL A 168 -6.03 -2.49 6.03
CA VAL A 168 -5.81 -3.82 6.62
C VAL A 168 -5.29 -4.81 5.59
N LEU A 169 -5.97 -4.94 4.44
CA LEU A 169 -5.59 -5.92 3.42
C LEU A 169 -4.27 -5.58 2.71
N SER A 170 -3.90 -4.30 2.67
CA SER A 170 -2.63 -3.84 2.13
C SER A 170 -1.49 -3.84 3.16
N TYR A 171 -1.73 -4.27 4.40
CA TYR A 171 -0.76 -4.30 5.51
C TYR A 171 -0.15 -2.93 5.83
N SER A 172 -0.96 -1.88 5.77
CA SER A 172 -0.52 -0.51 6.07
C SER A 172 -0.05 -0.41 7.52
N SER A 173 1.10 0.23 7.76
CA SER A 173 1.63 0.40 9.14
C SER A 173 2.56 1.60 9.28
N PRO A 174 2.77 2.11 10.50
CA PRO A 174 3.74 3.17 10.75
C PRO A 174 5.17 2.84 10.32
N VAL A 175 5.55 1.55 10.32
CA VAL A 175 6.93 1.14 10.08
C VAL A 175 7.24 0.99 8.59
N ALA A 176 6.26 0.55 7.79
CA ALA A 176 6.46 0.26 6.38
C ALA A 176 5.66 1.15 5.42
N GLY A 177 4.68 1.92 5.93
CA GLY A 177 3.65 2.55 5.12
C GLY A 177 2.79 1.50 4.42
N THR A 178 2.25 1.86 3.25
CA THR A 178 1.56 0.93 2.35
C THR A 178 2.47 0.58 1.17
N LEU A 179 2.76 -0.71 0.96
CA LEU A 179 3.56 -1.14 -0.18
C LEU A 179 2.70 -1.19 -1.45
N PRO A 180 3.13 -0.63 -2.60
CA PRO A 180 2.33 -0.59 -3.83
C PRO A 180 1.88 -1.96 -4.32
N THR A 181 2.73 -2.98 -4.21
CA THR A 181 2.36 -4.36 -4.60
C THR A 181 1.32 -4.97 -3.65
N CYS A 182 1.41 -4.70 -2.34
CA CYS A 182 0.41 -5.14 -1.37
C CYS A 182 -0.93 -4.42 -1.60
N LEU A 183 -0.90 -3.10 -1.87
CA LEU A 183 -2.07 -2.33 -2.23
C LEU A 183 -2.72 -2.85 -3.52
N SER A 184 -1.95 -3.06 -4.58
CA SER A 184 -2.45 -3.60 -5.84
C SER A 184 -3.07 -5.00 -5.68
N SER A 185 -2.49 -5.86 -4.85
CA SER A 185 -3.07 -7.17 -4.54
C SER A 185 -4.34 -7.05 -3.69
N ALA A 186 -4.38 -6.17 -2.68
CA ALA A 186 -5.57 -5.92 -1.88
C ALA A 186 -6.74 -5.40 -2.72
N LEU A 187 -6.47 -4.47 -3.65
CA LEU A 187 -7.49 -3.93 -4.56
C LEU A 187 -8.05 -5.00 -5.49
N ARG A 188 -7.19 -5.85 -6.05
CA ARG A 188 -7.63 -7.00 -6.87
C ARG A 188 -8.46 -8.00 -6.06
N GLN A 189 -8.07 -8.24 -4.81
CA GLN A 189 -8.80 -9.14 -3.93
C GLN A 189 -10.17 -8.60 -3.55
N LEU A 190 -10.28 -7.31 -3.24
CA LEU A 190 -11.54 -6.69 -2.81
C LEU A 190 -12.52 -6.45 -3.96
N TYR A 191 -12.04 -5.93 -5.09
CA TYR A 191 -12.90 -5.37 -6.14
C TYR A 191 -12.73 -6.07 -7.49
N GLY A 192 -11.91 -7.11 -7.58
CA GLY A 192 -11.70 -7.84 -8.83
C GLY A 192 -12.98 -8.48 -9.36
N THR A 193 -13.86 -8.95 -8.46
CA THR A 193 -15.19 -9.47 -8.81
C THR A 193 -16.14 -8.39 -9.31
N ASP A 194 -15.93 -7.13 -8.91
CA ASP A 194 -16.74 -5.97 -9.32
C ASP A 194 -16.25 -5.33 -10.62
N GLY A 195 -15.37 -6.05 -11.34
CA GLY A 195 -14.82 -5.65 -12.64
C GLY A 195 -13.60 -4.73 -12.54
N LEU A 196 -12.97 -4.58 -11.36
CA LEU A 196 -11.74 -3.81 -11.23
C LEU A 196 -10.53 -4.59 -11.79
N LYS A 197 -9.89 -4.01 -12.80
CA LYS A 197 -8.56 -4.40 -13.26
C LYS A 197 -7.53 -3.45 -12.66
N CYS A 198 -6.51 -4.02 -12.05
CA CYS A 198 -5.48 -3.28 -11.35
C CYS A 198 -4.09 -3.82 -11.71
N GLN A 199 -3.17 -2.92 -12.09
CA GLN A 199 -1.81 -3.28 -12.49
C GLN A 199 -0.80 -2.28 -11.90
N TYR A 200 0.12 -2.77 -11.07
CA TYR A 200 1.29 -2.01 -10.67
C TYR A 200 2.37 -2.08 -11.75
N ARG A 201 2.82 -0.94 -12.26
CA ARG A 201 3.77 -0.85 -13.38
C ARG A 201 4.64 0.39 -13.32
N TYR A 202 5.74 0.31 -14.07
CA TYR A 202 6.59 1.45 -14.42
C TYR A 202 5.97 2.25 -15.57
N PHE A 203 6.38 3.50 -15.69
CA PHE A 203 6.02 4.40 -16.77
C PHE A 203 7.24 5.13 -17.34
N ASP A 204 7.33 5.22 -18.66
CA ASP A 204 8.45 5.88 -19.33
C ASP A 204 8.22 7.40 -19.50
N SER A 205 6.96 7.86 -19.42
CA SER A 205 6.61 9.27 -19.63
C SER A 205 5.21 9.64 -19.11
N ILE A 206 4.94 10.94 -18.97
CA ILE A 206 3.60 11.47 -18.70
C ILE A 206 2.60 11.07 -19.79
N SER A 207 3.02 10.99 -21.06
CA SER A 207 2.13 10.56 -22.15
C SER A 207 1.59 9.14 -21.94
N GLN A 208 2.43 8.26 -21.39
CA GLN A 208 2.01 6.90 -21.05
C GLN A 208 1.08 6.88 -19.83
N LEU A 209 1.30 7.76 -18.85
CA LEU A 209 0.41 7.96 -17.71
C LEU A 209 -0.98 8.45 -18.16
N ARG A 210 -1.03 9.42 -19.09
CA ARG A 210 -2.28 9.93 -19.68
C ARG A 210 -3.13 8.79 -20.26
N ASN A 211 -2.50 7.92 -21.05
CA ASN A 211 -3.20 6.82 -21.72
C ASN A 211 -3.60 5.67 -20.78
N ALA A 212 -3.05 5.64 -19.55
CA ALA A 212 -3.37 4.60 -18.59
C ALA A 212 -4.72 4.83 -17.89
N GLY A 213 -5.16 6.09 -17.77
CA GLY A 213 -6.34 6.49 -17.02
C GLY A 213 -6.04 6.71 -15.53
N ILE A 214 -7.05 6.48 -14.68
CA ILE A 214 -6.94 6.70 -13.23
C ILE A 214 -5.81 5.84 -12.66
N THR A 215 -4.84 6.50 -12.01
CA THR A 215 -3.61 5.86 -11.55
C THR A 215 -3.25 6.33 -10.15
N LEU A 216 -2.90 5.41 -9.25
CA LEU A 216 -2.26 5.74 -7.99
C LEU A 216 -0.77 5.93 -8.23
N ALA A 217 -0.30 7.16 -8.28
CA ALA A 217 1.09 7.50 -8.55
C ALA A 217 1.91 7.51 -7.26
N VAL A 218 3.09 6.91 -7.31
CA VAL A 218 4.07 6.97 -6.23
C VAL A 218 4.94 8.21 -6.41
N VAL A 219 4.86 9.15 -5.48
CA VAL A 219 5.62 10.40 -5.51
C VAL A 219 6.60 10.47 -4.34
N ARG A 220 7.61 11.33 -4.46
CA ARG A 220 8.65 11.57 -3.48
C ARG A 220 8.38 12.90 -2.77
N VAL A 221 8.18 12.83 -1.47
CA VAL A 221 8.02 14.01 -0.58
C VAL A 221 9.28 14.29 0.25
N GLY A 222 10.26 13.36 0.28
CA GLY A 222 11.53 13.55 0.98
C GLY A 222 12.60 12.57 0.50
N PHE A 223 13.79 12.54 1.14
CA PHE A 223 14.88 11.65 0.72
C PHE A 223 14.52 10.16 0.84
N LEU A 224 13.78 9.77 1.89
CA LEU A 224 13.42 8.37 2.17
C LEU A 224 11.90 8.11 2.25
N SER A 225 11.07 9.14 2.06
CA SER A 225 9.62 9.05 2.20
C SER A 225 8.94 9.08 0.84
N ASN A 226 8.12 8.06 0.60
CA ASN A 226 7.22 8.00 -0.55
C ASN A 226 5.83 8.37 -0.09
N HIS A 227 5.08 8.99 -1.00
CA HIS A 227 3.68 9.30 -0.83
C HIS A 227 2.90 8.74 -2.02
N CYS A 228 1.59 8.56 -1.83
CA CYS A 228 0.70 8.01 -2.84
C CYS A 228 -0.40 9.02 -3.12
N VAL A 229 -0.53 9.40 -4.38
CA VAL A 229 -1.56 10.35 -4.84
C VAL A 229 -2.36 9.73 -5.98
N THR A 230 -3.61 10.16 -6.13
CA THR A 230 -4.44 9.71 -7.25
C THR A 230 -4.33 10.69 -8.40
N VAL A 231 -3.82 10.24 -9.53
CA VAL A 231 -3.86 10.99 -10.79
C VAL A 231 -5.27 10.84 -11.36
N LEU A 232 -6.01 11.94 -11.35
CA LEU A 232 -7.40 12.01 -11.80
C LEU A 232 -7.48 12.24 -13.31
N ASP A 233 -6.64 13.13 -13.83
CA ASP A 233 -6.60 13.51 -15.24
C ASP A 233 -5.22 14.03 -15.65
N VAL A 234 -4.88 13.85 -16.93
CA VAL A 234 -3.62 14.34 -17.52
C VAL A 234 -3.93 15.09 -18.82
N SER A 235 -3.98 16.41 -18.73
CA SER A 235 -4.14 17.30 -19.88
C SER A 235 -2.81 17.56 -20.60
N ASP A 236 -2.82 18.45 -21.61
CA ASP A 236 -1.63 18.84 -22.39
C ASP A 236 -0.52 19.50 -21.59
N ARG A 237 -0.84 20.14 -20.48
CA ARG A 237 0.17 20.85 -19.66
C ARG A 237 0.09 20.55 -18.18
N ILE A 238 -1.05 20.03 -17.72
CA ILE A 238 -1.37 19.90 -16.30
C ILE A 238 -1.74 18.46 -15.97
N VAL A 239 -1.18 17.96 -14.88
CA VAL A 239 -1.61 16.75 -14.18
C VAL A 239 -2.53 17.18 -13.04
N THR A 240 -3.77 16.69 -13.05
CA THR A 240 -4.70 16.87 -11.92
C THR A 240 -4.53 15.70 -10.97
N ILE A 241 -4.12 15.98 -9.74
CA ILE A 241 -3.98 14.97 -8.69
C ILE A 241 -4.96 15.23 -7.55
N ALA A 242 -5.34 14.16 -6.86
CA ALA A 242 -5.95 14.19 -5.54
C ALA A 242 -4.96 13.61 -4.55
N ASP A 243 -4.44 14.47 -3.69
CA ASP A 243 -3.51 14.11 -2.63
C ASP A 243 -4.29 13.89 -1.33
N PRO A 244 -4.16 12.72 -0.68
CA PRO A 244 -4.87 12.42 0.57
C PRO A 244 -4.55 13.33 1.77
N VAL A 245 -3.54 14.20 1.70
CA VAL A 245 -3.17 15.14 2.76
C VAL A 245 -3.76 16.52 2.50
N VAL A 246 -3.73 16.97 1.26
CA VAL A 246 -3.96 18.38 0.88
C VAL A 246 -5.13 18.58 -0.07
N GLY A 247 -5.74 17.49 -0.54
CA GLY A 247 -6.88 17.53 -1.45
C GLY A 247 -6.48 17.65 -2.92
N ARG A 248 -7.31 18.34 -3.70
CA ARG A 248 -7.10 18.49 -5.15
C ARG A 248 -5.95 19.44 -5.46
N GLN A 249 -5.07 19.04 -6.37
CA GLN A 249 -3.99 19.89 -6.87
C GLN A 249 -3.85 19.82 -8.38
N LEU A 250 -3.38 20.93 -8.96
CA LEU A 250 -3.02 21.06 -10.35
C LEU A 250 -1.51 21.28 -10.43
N MET A 251 -0.80 20.39 -11.11
CA MET A 251 0.65 20.49 -11.29
C MET A 251 0.99 20.55 -12.77
N THR A 252 1.97 21.36 -13.14
CA THR A 252 2.56 21.25 -14.47
C THR A 252 3.24 19.89 -14.64
N HIS A 253 3.39 19.44 -15.89
CA HIS A 253 4.12 18.20 -16.20
C HIS A 253 5.52 18.18 -15.59
N GLU A 254 6.27 19.27 -15.70
CA GLU A 254 7.62 19.39 -15.16
C GLU A 254 7.64 19.27 -13.62
N GLN A 255 6.69 19.90 -12.92
CA GLN A 255 6.58 19.79 -11.47
C GLN A 255 6.26 18.37 -11.03
N PHE A 256 5.33 17.70 -11.72
CA PHE A 256 4.94 16.34 -11.40
C PHE A 256 6.09 15.35 -11.66
N GLU A 257 6.79 15.46 -12.79
CA GLU A 257 7.93 14.60 -13.11
C GLU A 257 9.07 14.69 -12.10
N LYS A 258 9.31 15.88 -11.51
CA LYS A 258 10.34 16.06 -10.47
C LYS A 258 10.07 15.25 -9.20
N ILE A 259 8.81 15.02 -8.87
CA ILE A 259 8.41 14.29 -7.66
C ILE A 259 8.00 12.85 -7.96
N TRP A 260 7.56 12.53 -9.16
CA TRP A 260 7.04 11.23 -9.53
C TRP A 260 8.15 10.18 -9.62
N ARG A 261 7.91 8.98 -9.09
CA ARG A 261 8.84 7.85 -9.20
C ARG A 261 8.68 7.03 -10.47
N PHE A 262 7.93 7.54 -11.46
CA PHE A 262 7.66 6.82 -12.71
C PHE A 262 6.99 5.46 -12.48
N ALA A 263 6.27 5.32 -11.37
CA ALA A 263 5.63 4.08 -10.96
C ALA A 263 4.23 4.38 -10.44
N GLY A 264 3.30 3.46 -10.69
CA GLY A 264 1.93 3.61 -10.21
C GLY A 264 1.08 2.38 -10.42
N ILE A 265 -0.09 2.40 -9.77
CA ILE A 265 -1.11 1.37 -9.86
C ILE A 265 -2.21 1.89 -10.77
N VAL A 266 -2.31 1.35 -11.98
CA VAL A 266 -3.37 1.69 -12.93
C VAL A 266 -4.64 0.97 -12.54
N LEU A 267 -5.75 1.72 -12.46
CA LEU A 267 -7.07 1.17 -12.21
C LEU A 267 -7.97 1.35 -13.42
N LYS A 268 -8.63 0.27 -13.83
CA LYS A 268 -9.65 0.28 -14.88
C LYS A 268 -10.85 -0.51 -14.40
N ARG A 269 -12.05 -0.07 -14.77
CA ARG A 269 -13.28 -0.82 -14.54
C ARG A 269 -13.82 -1.32 -15.88
N ASP A 270 -14.10 -2.61 -15.97
CA ASP A 270 -14.80 -3.15 -17.12
C ASP A 270 -16.26 -2.68 -17.06
N SER A 271 -16.65 -1.78 -17.98
CA SER A 271 -17.99 -1.19 -18.02
C SER A 271 -19.12 -2.19 -18.34
N THR A 272 -18.81 -3.46 -18.56
CA THR A 272 -19.73 -4.48 -19.09
C THR A 272 -20.71 -5.07 -18.07
N GLN A 273 -20.60 -4.79 -16.77
CA GLN A 273 -21.57 -5.27 -15.77
C GLN A 273 -22.73 -4.30 -15.47
N ASN A 274 -22.67 -3.05 -15.94
CA ASN A 274 -23.74 -2.08 -15.67
C ASN A 274 -24.95 -2.18 -16.63
N MET A 275 -24.94 -3.10 -17.60
CA MET A 275 -26.05 -3.26 -18.56
C MET A 275 -27.00 -4.44 -18.25
N SER A 276 -26.67 -5.35 -17.34
CA SER A 276 -27.49 -6.54 -17.06
C SER A 276 -28.48 -6.38 -15.89
N SER A 277 -28.40 -5.30 -15.09
CA SER A 277 -29.31 -5.08 -13.95
C SER A 277 -30.40 -4.03 -14.19
N SER A 278 -30.35 -3.29 -15.30
CA SER A 278 -31.33 -2.23 -15.64
C SER A 278 -32.35 -2.63 -16.72
N CYS A 279 -32.32 -3.86 -17.23
CA CYS A 279 -33.22 -4.34 -18.30
C CYS A 279 -34.12 -5.51 -17.87
N LEU A 280 -34.55 -5.55 -16.61
CA LEU A 280 -35.69 -6.38 -16.16
C LEU A 280 -36.69 -5.54 -15.35
N VAL A 281 -37.12 -4.41 -15.91
CA VAL A 281 -38.44 -3.85 -15.58
C VAL A 281 -39.38 -4.28 -16.69
N ASN A 282 -40.04 -5.42 -16.50
CA ASN A 282 -41.16 -5.84 -17.32
C ASN A 282 -42.28 -4.80 -17.20
N PRO A 283 -42.77 -4.21 -18.31
CA PRO A 283 -44.08 -3.60 -18.32
C PRO A 283 -45.14 -4.68 -18.57
N VAL A 284 -46.39 -4.36 -18.22
CA VAL A 284 -47.64 -5.07 -18.56
C VAL A 284 -48.10 -6.14 -17.55
N ARG A 285 -49.07 -5.78 -16.71
CA ARG A 285 -50.50 -6.10 -16.95
C ARG A 285 -51.42 -5.27 -16.06
N ASN A 286 -52.20 -4.41 -16.72
CA ASN A 286 -53.46 -3.89 -16.21
C ASN A 286 -54.37 -5.07 -15.81
N PHE A 287 -54.88 -5.04 -14.59
CA PHE A 287 -56.18 -5.62 -14.29
C PHE A 287 -56.98 -4.64 -13.44
N VAL A 288 -58.08 -4.19 -14.04
CA VAL A 288 -59.10 -3.31 -13.48
C VAL A 288 -60.04 -4.17 -12.64
N ASN A 289 -60.26 -3.81 -11.36
CA ASN A 289 -61.57 -3.61 -10.74
C ASN A 289 -61.51 -3.67 -9.21
N GLY A 290 -62.16 -2.70 -8.56
CA GLY A 290 -63.03 -3.00 -7.43
C GLY A 290 -62.66 -2.43 -6.06
N ALA A 291 -63.34 -1.31 -5.74
CA ALA A 291 -63.94 -1.01 -4.44
C ALA A 291 -63.09 -0.50 -3.25
N CYS A 292 -63.28 0.80 -2.97
CA CYS A 292 -63.92 1.31 -1.75
C CYS A 292 -63.33 0.90 -0.37
N LEU A 293 -62.67 1.83 0.32
CA LEU A 293 -63.21 2.57 1.49
C LEU A 293 -62.10 3.20 2.36
N ARG A 294 -62.38 4.46 2.73
CA ARG A 294 -62.18 5.14 4.02
C ARG A 294 -60.79 5.51 4.55
N ASN A 295 -60.74 6.82 4.83
CA ASN A 295 -60.23 7.49 6.02
C ASN A 295 -58.70 7.58 6.21
N GLY A 296 -58.20 8.80 6.00
CA GLY A 296 -58.03 9.65 7.17
C GLY A 296 -56.60 10.08 7.49
N ARG A 297 -56.45 11.41 7.41
CA ARG A 297 -55.60 12.26 8.25
C ARG A 297 -54.13 12.42 7.82
N ILE A 298 -53.96 13.55 7.12
CA ILE A 298 -52.72 14.30 6.93
C ILE A 298 -52.35 14.94 8.28
N SER A 299 -51.12 14.76 8.74
CA SER A 299 -50.48 15.65 9.70
C SER A 299 -49.08 15.99 9.22
N ASN A 300 -48.95 17.22 8.73
CA ASN A 300 -47.69 17.92 8.51
C ASN A 300 -47.07 18.22 9.88
N GLU A 301 -45.81 17.86 10.10
CA GLU A 301 -45.00 18.48 11.14
C GLU A 301 -43.60 18.76 10.57
N VAL A 302 -43.41 20.03 10.20
CA VAL A 302 -42.13 20.65 9.86
C VAL A 302 -41.54 21.16 11.16
N LYS A 303 -40.34 20.70 11.52
CA LYS A 303 -39.49 21.38 12.51
C LYS A 303 -38.17 21.79 11.85
N PRO A 304 -37.79 23.08 11.92
CA PRO A 304 -36.47 23.55 11.53
C PRO A 304 -35.49 23.25 12.67
N PHE A 305 -34.26 22.85 12.34
CA PHE A 305 -33.18 22.83 13.33
C PHE A 305 -31.93 23.51 12.79
N ASP A 306 -31.33 24.24 13.73
CA ASP A 306 -30.48 25.41 13.54
C ASP A 306 -29.12 25.15 12.91
N SER A 307 -28.69 26.19 12.21
CA SER A 307 -27.32 26.53 11.88
C SER A 307 -26.42 26.57 13.12
N ALA A 308 -25.32 25.83 13.09
CA ALA A 308 -24.17 26.08 13.94
C ALA A 308 -22.91 26.16 13.08
N GLN A 309 -22.39 27.39 12.98
CA GLN A 309 -21.01 27.69 12.58
C GLN A 309 -20.05 26.94 13.50
N VAL A 310 -19.05 26.26 12.93
CA VAL A 310 -17.82 25.93 13.67
C VAL A 310 -16.61 26.24 12.80
N ASN A 311 -15.71 26.98 13.44
CA ASN A 311 -14.55 27.66 12.93
C ASN A 311 -13.52 26.75 12.24
N CYS A 312 -12.98 27.27 11.13
CA CYS A 312 -11.69 26.87 10.60
C CYS A 312 -10.60 27.48 11.50
N GLU A 313 -9.85 26.64 12.22
CA GLU A 313 -8.54 27.01 12.77
C GLU A 313 -7.44 26.25 12.03
N ALA A 314 -6.51 27.06 11.53
CA ALA A 314 -5.30 26.69 10.84
C ALA A 314 -4.32 25.96 11.78
N TYR A 315 -3.66 24.92 11.27
CA TYR A 315 -2.39 24.46 11.83
C TYR A 315 -1.29 24.51 10.77
N LEU A 316 -0.41 25.48 10.98
CA LEU A 316 0.87 25.69 10.32
C LEU A 316 1.87 24.63 10.77
N VAL A 317 2.49 24.02 9.76
CA VAL A 317 3.94 23.76 9.60
C VAL A 317 4.81 23.88 10.86
N ASN A 318 5.42 22.76 11.24
CA ASN A 318 6.85 22.64 11.58
C ASN A 318 7.32 21.20 11.30
#